data_AF-A0AA97N8R9-F1
#
_entry.id   AF-A0AA97N8R9-F1
#
_cell.length_a   1.000
_cell.length_b   1.000
_cell.length_c   1.000
_cell.angle_alpha   90.00
_cell.angle_beta   90.00
_cell.angle_gamma   90.00
#
_symmetry.space_group_name_H-M   'P 1'
#
loop_
_entity.id
_entity.type
_entity.pdbx_description
1 polymer ?
#
loop_
_entity_poly.entity_id
_entity_poly.type
_entity_poly.pdbx_seq_one_letter_code
_entity_poly.pdbx_strand_id
1 'polypeptide(L)'
;SSSWVGYEQASCKGEQFVFEKGEYPRWDSWTNSRRSDSITSLRPIKVVRAPRQPLPTRQTKDSQEHKIVLYENPSFTGKKIEIIDDDVPSFHAHGYQEKVSSVRVQSGTWVGYQYPGYRGYQYLFEKGDYKDSSDFGAQHPQIQSVRRIRDMQWHQRGAYHPTN
;
A
#
# COMPACT_ATOMS: atom_id res chain seq x y z
N SER A 1 -2.03 -3.03 -16.92
CA SER A 1 -3.16 -3.61 -16.16
C SER A 1 -3.15 -2.98 -14.79
N SER A 2 -4.32 -2.77 -14.21
CA SER A 2 -4.48 -2.16 -12.88
C SER A 2 -4.31 -3.22 -11.79
N SER A 3 -3.77 -2.83 -10.63
CA SER A 3 -3.77 -3.67 -9.41
C SER A 3 -5.20 -3.82 -8.86
N TRP A 4 -5.45 -4.89 -8.12
CA TRP A 4 -6.74 -5.22 -7.50
C TRP A 4 -6.58 -5.47 -6.01
N VAL A 5 -7.66 -5.26 -5.26
CA VAL A 5 -7.77 -5.74 -3.88
C VAL A 5 -8.94 -6.71 -3.80
N GLY A 6 -8.64 -7.91 -3.29
CA GLY A 6 -9.63 -8.91 -2.93
C GLY A 6 -9.89 -8.91 -1.43
N TYR A 7 -11.06 -9.40 -1.06
CA TYR A 7 -11.53 -9.43 0.31
C TYR A 7 -12.06 -10.82 0.64
N GLU A 8 -11.76 -11.27 1.86
CA GLU A 8 -12.25 -12.54 2.40
C GLU A 8 -13.77 -12.64 2.38
N GLN A 9 -14.49 -11.56 2.73
CA GLN A 9 -15.94 -11.55 2.83
C GLN A 9 -16.58 -10.74 1.69
N ALA A 10 -17.90 -10.90 1.54
CA ALA A 10 -18.69 -10.08 0.65
C ALA A 10 -18.65 -8.59 1.04
N SER A 11 -19.05 -7.72 0.12
CA SER A 11 -19.16 -6.27 0.37
C SER A 11 -17.84 -5.59 0.81
N CYS A 12 -16.70 -6.10 0.33
CA CYS A 12 -15.37 -5.57 0.63
C CYS A 12 -15.02 -5.55 2.13
N LYS A 13 -15.25 -6.67 2.82
CA LYS A 13 -15.01 -6.84 4.27
C LYS A 13 -14.06 -8.01 4.56
N GLY A 14 -13.53 -8.06 5.78
CA GLY A 14 -12.60 -9.11 6.22
C GLY A 14 -11.16 -8.84 5.79
N GLU A 15 -10.37 -9.91 5.74
CA GLU A 15 -8.97 -9.85 5.30
C GLU A 15 -8.82 -9.31 3.87
N GLN A 16 -7.77 -8.51 3.63
CA GLN A 16 -7.48 -7.89 2.34
C GLN A 16 -6.29 -8.59 1.67
N PHE A 17 -6.38 -8.76 0.36
CA PHE A 17 -5.33 -9.35 -0.48
C PHE A 17 -5.05 -8.42 -1.66
N VAL A 18 -3.82 -7.91 -1.79
CA VAL A 18 -3.44 -7.04 -2.91
C VAL A 18 -2.87 -7.88 -4.05
N PHE A 19 -3.49 -7.78 -5.22
CA PHE A 19 -3.09 -8.45 -6.45
C PHE A 19 -2.45 -7.45 -7.39
N GLU A 20 -1.18 -7.67 -7.72
CA GLU A 20 -0.48 -6.94 -8.78
C GLU A 20 -0.45 -7.80 -10.05
N LYS A 21 0.12 -7.26 -11.13
CA LYS A 21 0.24 -8.04 -12.36
C LYS A 21 1.15 -9.25 -12.12
N GLY A 22 0.59 -10.46 -12.20
CA GLY A 22 1.30 -11.71 -12.03
C GLY A 22 0.37 -12.91 -12.12
N GLU A 23 0.94 -14.10 -12.01
CA GLU A 23 0.19 -15.36 -11.91
C GLU A 23 0.19 -15.82 -10.46
N TYR A 24 -0.99 -16.24 -9.98
CA TYR A 24 -1.19 -16.69 -8.60
C TYR A 24 -1.79 -18.09 -8.61
N PRO A 25 -0.97 -19.13 -8.82
CA PRO A 25 -1.45 -20.48 -9.14
C PRO A 25 -2.09 -21.21 -7.95
N ARG A 26 -1.86 -20.75 -6.71
CA ARG A 26 -2.40 -21.33 -5.48
C ARG A 26 -2.73 -20.27 -4.44
N TRP A 27 -3.57 -20.63 -3.47
CA TRP A 27 -4.04 -19.71 -2.44
C TRP A 27 -2.91 -19.11 -1.60
N ASP A 28 -1.89 -19.91 -1.27
CA ASP A 28 -0.70 -19.46 -0.54
C ASP A 28 0.17 -18.48 -1.34
N SER A 29 -0.09 -18.31 -2.64
CA SER A 29 0.62 -17.32 -3.48
C SER A 29 0.09 -15.90 -3.33
N TRP A 30 -1.13 -15.70 -2.80
CA TRP A 30 -1.72 -14.37 -2.59
C TRP A 30 -1.94 -14.00 -1.12
N THR A 31 -1.99 -14.98 -0.21
CA THR A 31 -2.10 -14.71 1.22
C THR A 31 -0.73 -14.66 1.90
N ASN A 32 -0.46 -13.53 2.56
CA ASN A 32 0.74 -13.36 3.38
C ASN A 32 0.52 -13.76 4.85
N SER A 33 -0.74 -14.02 5.24
CA SER A 33 -1.11 -14.44 6.60
C SER A 33 -1.34 -15.95 6.72
N ARG A 34 -1.71 -16.61 5.61
CA ARG A 34 -2.19 -18.01 5.56
C ARG A 34 -3.38 -18.29 6.49
N ARG A 35 -4.18 -17.26 6.81
CA ARG A 35 -5.32 -17.36 7.74
C ARG A 35 -6.64 -17.68 7.05
N SER A 36 -6.75 -17.31 5.78
CA SER A 36 -7.92 -17.57 4.94
C SER A 36 -7.47 -17.85 3.51
N ASP A 37 -8.15 -18.78 2.85
CA ASP A 37 -8.02 -19.12 1.44
C ASP A 37 -9.18 -18.55 0.60
N SER A 38 -10.13 -17.89 1.25
CA SER A 38 -11.37 -17.40 0.63
C SER A 38 -11.21 -15.99 0.08
N ILE A 39 -11.74 -15.77 -1.13
CA ILE A 39 -11.91 -14.44 -1.73
C ILE A 39 -13.33 -14.37 -2.25
N THR A 40 -14.13 -13.48 -1.66
CA THR A 40 -15.57 -13.40 -1.95
C THR A 40 -15.95 -12.09 -2.65
N SER A 41 -15.10 -11.06 -2.58
CA SER A 41 -15.29 -9.82 -3.35
C SER A 41 -13.98 -9.19 -3.78
N LEU A 42 -13.99 -8.45 -4.89
CA LEU A 42 -12.82 -7.83 -5.52
C LEU A 42 -13.19 -6.44 -6.04
N ARG A 43 -12.25 -5.50 -6.00
CA ARG A 43 -12.36 -4.21 -6.70
C ARG A 43 -11.02 -3.77 -7.28
N PRO A 44 -11.02 -2.98 -8.36
CA PRO A 44 -9.79 -2.38 -8.87
C PRO A 44 -9.25 -1.33 -7.89
N ILE A 45 -7.92 -1.25 -7.79
CA ILE A 45 -7.21 -0.20 -7.05
C ILE A 45 -6.95 0.97 -7.99
N LYS A 46 -7.32 2.18 -7.58
CA LYS A 46 -7.06 3.40 -8.35
C LYS A 46 -5.64 3.91 -8.05
N VAL A 47 -4.65 3.39 -8.78
CA VAL A 47 -3.29 3.95 -8.74
C VAL A 47 -3.29 5.26 -9.52
N VAL A 48 -3.09 6.39 -8.84
CA VAL A 48 -3.04 7.71 -9.49
C VAL A 48 -1.82 7.75 -10.42
N ARG A 49 -2.06 7.82 -11.74
CA ARG A 49 -1.00 8.00 -12.73
C ARG A 49 -0.51 9.43 -12.70
N ALA A 50 0.80 9.64 -12.74
CA ALA A 50 1.31 10.94 -13.14
C ALA A 50 0.85 11.23 -14.57
N PRO A 51 0.47 12.48 -14.89
CA PRO A 51 0.26 12.87 -16.27
C PRO A 51 1.51 12.54 -17.09
N ARG A 52 1.33 11.88 -18.25
CA ARG A 52 2.37 11.85 -19.29
C ARG A 52 2.58 13.30 -19.72
N GLN A 53 3.65 13.94 -19.23
CA GLN A 53 3.90 15.36 -19.49
C GLN A 53 3.99 15.65 -21.00
N PRO A 54 3.31 16.69 -21.52
CA PRO A 54 3.84 17.49 -22.60
C PRO A 54 4.62 18.67 -22.01
N LEU A 55 5.91 18.79 -22.40
CA LEU A 55 6.86 19.93 -22.32
C LEU A 55 6.80 20.95 -21.15
N PRO A 56 7.95 21.42 -20.63
CA PRO A 56 8.00 22.21 -19.42
C PRO A 56 7.56 23.66 -19.67
N THR A 57 6.33 24.01 -19.31
CA THR A 57 5.96 25.39 -18.99
C THR A 57 5.88 25.51 -17.47
N ARG A 58 6.66 26.45 -16.90
CA ARG A 58 6.68 26.93 -15.50
C ARG A 58 5.43 26.49 -14.70
N GLN A 59 5.47 25.29 -14.13
CA GLN A 59 4.45 24.77 -13.23
C GLN A 59 5.12 24.39 -11.93
N THR A 60 4.45 24.76 -10.84
CA THR A 60 4.85 24.56 -9.46
C THR A 60 5.31 23.12 -9.24
N LYS A 61 6.44 22.99 -8.57
CA LYS A 61 7.04 21.73 -8.11
C LYS A 61 6.18 21.12 -6.99
N ASP A 62 4.87 20.96 -7.19
CA ASP A 62 4.07 19.97 -6.47
C ASP A 62 4.49 18.62 -7.04
N SER A 63 5.68 18.21 -6.62
CA SER A 63 6.31 16.99 -7.02
C SER A 63 5.35 15.84 -6.74
N GLN A 64 5.35 14.88 -7.65
CA GLN A 64 4.62 13.60 -7.63
C GLN A 64 5.11 12.69 -6.48
N GLU A 65 5.30 13.25 -5.30
CA GLU A 65 5.82 12.59 -4.12
C GLU A 65 4.71 11.72 -3.54
N HIS A 66 5.01 10.45 -3.25
CA HIS A 66 4.14 9.60 -2.47
C HIS A 66 4.44 9.79 -0.99
N LYS A 67 3.42 10.07 -0.19
CA LYS A 67 3.59 10.33 1.23
C LYS A 67 2.50 9.70 2.09
N ILE A 68 2.94 8.96 3.10
CA ILE A 68 2.13 8.35 4.15
C ILE A 68 2.71 8.69 5.52
N VAL A 69 1.83 8.98 6.48
CA VAL A 69 2.18 9.20 7.89
C VAL A 69 1.38 8.23 8.74
N LEU A 70 2.06 7.45 9.57
CA LEU A 70 1.45 6.48 10.48
C LEU A 70 1.66 6.96 11.92
N TYR A 71 0.61 6.83 12.74
CA TYR A 71 0.56 7.39 14.09
C TYR A 71 0.26 6.31 15.12
N GLU A 72 0.86 6.47 16.29
CA GLU A 72 0.72 5.58 17.44
C GLU A 72 -0.72 5.49 17.93
N ASN A 73 -1.41 6.63 18.05
CA ASN A 73 -2.73 6.71 18.64
C ASN A 73 -3.79 7.11 17.60
N PRO A 74 -5.08 6.87 17.87
CA PRO A 74 -6.17 7.35 17.02
C PRO A 74 -6.14 8.86 16.82
N SER A 75 -6.85 9.33 15.79
CA SER A 75 -7.00 10.75 15.45
C SER A 75 -5.68 11.51 15.25
N PHE A 76 -4.65 10.81 14.73
CA PHE A 76 -3.36 11.39 14.33
C PHE A 76 -2.52 11.94 15.50
N THR A 77 -2.53 11.23 16.63
CA THR A 77 -1.85 11.64 17.87
C THR A 77 -0.75 10.65 18.29
N GLY A 78 0.09 11.04 19.24
CA GLY A 78 1.22 10.24 19.72
C GLY A 78 2.46 10.32 18.81
N LYS A 79 3.37 9.35 18.94
CA LYS A 79 4.52 9.23 18.05
C LYS A 79 4.07 8.97 16.61
N LYS A 80 4.88 9.36 15.64
CA LYS A 80 4.60 9.15 14.22
C LYS A 80 5.84 8.70 13.46
N ILE A 81 5.62 7.98 12.36
CA ILE A 81 6.61 7.73 11.31
C ILE A 81 6.08 8.30 9.99
N GLU A 82 6.92 9.04 9.30
CA GLU A 82 6.63 9.66 8.01
C GLU A 82 7.48 9.01 6.93
N ILE A 83 6.83 8.54 5.87
CA ILE A 83 7.47 7.79 4.79
C ILE A 83 7.16 8.50 3.48
N ILE A 84 8.23 8.83 2.78
CA ILE A 84 8.22 9.63 1.56
C ILE A 84 8.98 8.86 0.50
N ASP A 85 8.32 8.58 -0.62
CA ASP A 85 8.93 7.98 -1.82
C ASP A 85 9.86 6.77 -1.59
N ASP A 86 9.61 6.01 -0.53
CA ASP A 86 10.36 4.80 -0.19
C ASP A 86 9.46 3.64 0.25
N ASP A 87 9.96 2.41 0.17
CA ASP A 87 9.32 1.24 0.76
C ASP A 87 10.07 0.86 2.03
N VAL A 88 9.35 0.65 3.13
CA VAL A 88 9.98 0.37 4.44
C VAL A 88 9.67 -1.07 4.86
N PRO A 89 10.64 -2.00 4.73
CA PRO A 89 10.45 -3.40 5.12
C PRO A 89 10.47 -3.62 6.64
N SER A 90 10.88 -2.64 7.44
CA SER A 90 10.87 -2.73 8.91
C SER A 90 10.80 -1.36 9.57
N PHE A 91 9.72 -1.06 10.29
CA PHE A 91 9.61 0.18 11.08
C PHE A 91 10.63 0.25 12.22
N HIS A 92 11.02 -0.90 12.78
CA HIS A 92 12.05 -0.98 13.82
C HIS A 92 13.40 -0.45 13.34
N ALA A 93 13.76 -0.70 12.07
CA ALA A 93 14.99 -0.17 11.47
C ALA A 93 14.98 1.37 11.36
N HIS A 94 13.78 1.98 11.40
CA HIS A 94 13.58 3.43 11.43
C HIS A 94 13.24 3.94 12.85
N GLY A 95 13.52 3.15 13.90
CA GLY A 95 13.31 3.55 15.29
C GLY A 95 11.85 3.62 15.73
N TYR A 96 10.91 3.10 14.94
CA TYR A 96 9.48 3.10 15.26
C TYR A 96 9.02 1.68 15.64
N GLN A 97 8.72 1.47 16.91
CA GLN A 97 8.28 0.16 17.48
C GLN A 97 6.87 0.22 18.05
N GLU A 98 6.20 1.35 17.88
CA GLU A 98 4.87 1.58 18.43
C GLU A 98 3.80 0.86 17.61
N LYS A 99 2.62 0.72 18.20
CA LYS A 99 1.41 0.36 17.45
C LYS A 99 1.11 1.42 16.38
N VAL A 100 0.23 1.09 15.43
CA VAL A 100 -0.30 2.04 14.45
C VAL A 100 -1.82 2.04 14.54
N SER A 101 -2.37 3.12 15.08
CA SER A 101 -3.81 3.26 15.30
C SER A 101 -4.47 4.31 14.40
N SER A 102 -3.72 5.16 13.71
CA SER A 102 -4.26 6.04 12.67
C SER A 102 -3.23 6.32 11.58
N VAL A 103 -3.72 6.63 10.36
CA VAL A 103 -2.89 6.79 9.17
C VAL A 103 -3.41 7.95 8.33
N ARG A 104 -2.50 8.78 7.81
CA ARG A 104 -2.79 9.81 6.83
C ARG A 104 -2.01 9.55 5.56
N VAL A 105 -2.72 9.32 4.46
CA VAL A 105 -2.13 9.19 3.12
C VAL A 105 -2.34 10.52 2.40
N GLN A 106 -1.28 11.32 2.30
CA GLN A 106 -1.34 12.58 1.57
C GLN A 106 -1.34 12.35 0.06
N SER A 107 -0.61 11.32 -0.39
CA SER A 107 -0.46 10.97 -1.80
C SER A 107 0.00 9.53 -1.98
N GLY A 108 -0.36 8.95 -3.14
CA GLY A 108 -0.03 7.58 -3.50
C GLY A 108 -1.00 6.53 -3.00
N THR A 109 -0.63 5.28 -3.27
CA THR A 109 -1.33 4.09 -2.82
C THR A 109 -0.32 3.16 -2.17
N TRP A 110 -0.64 2.68 -0.98
CA TRP A 110 0.28 1.94 -0.11
C TRP A 110 -0.35 0.65 0.39
N VAL A 111 0.49 -0.31 0.75
CA VAL A 111 0.08 -1.52 1.48
C VAL A 111 0.89 -1.60 2.76
N GLY A 112 0.20 -1.55 3.90
CA GLY A 112 0.79 -1.83 5.20
C GLY A 112 0.68 -3.31 5.54
N TYR A 113 1.64 -3.82 6.30
CA TYR A 113 1.72 -5.23 6.69
C TYR A 113 1.94 -5.38 8.18
N GLN A 114 1.33 -6.41 8.77
CA GLN A 114 1.40 -6.70 10.20
C GLN A 114 2.85 -6.92 10.69
N TYR A 115 3.68 -7.58 9.88
CA TYR A 115 5.05 -7.96 10.25
C TYR A 115 6.11 -7.37 9.31
N PRO A 116 7.39 -7.37 9.71
CA PRO A 116 8.49 -6.92 8.86
C PRO A 116 8.65 -7.82 7.63
N GLY A 117 9.13 -7.25 6.54
CA GLY A 117 9.34 -7.93 5.26
C GLY A 117 8.02 -8.21 4.52
N TYR A 118 7.02 -7.35 4.68
CA TYR A 118 5.74 -7.42 3.97
C TYR A 118 4.92 -8.69 4.25
N ARG A 119 4.94 -9.16 5.51
CA ARG A 119 4.30 -10.43 5.95
C ARG A 119 3.06 -10.19 6.82
N GLY A 120 2.20 -11.21 6.93
CA GLY A 120 0.99 -11.16 7.73
C GLY A 120 -0.18 -10.50 7.00
N TYR A 121 -1.13 -9.96 7.76
CA TYR A 121 -2.27 -9.23 7.20
C TYR A 121 -1.83 -8.02 6.36
N GLN A 122 -2.56 -7.76 5.28
CA GLN A 122 -2.34 -6.63 4.39
C GLN A 122 -3.43 -5.58 4.61
N TYR A 123 -3.07 -4.30 4.52
CA TYR A 123 -3.99 -3.18 4.66
C TYR A 123 -3.77 -2.20 3.51
N LEU A 124 -4.79 -2.02 2.65
CA LEU A 124 -4.72 -1.08 1.55
C LEU A 124 -4.97 0.34 2.05
N PHE A 125 -4.03 1.24 1.73
CA PHE A 125 -4.09 2.65 2.07
C PHE A 125 -4.13 3.48 0.77
N GLU A 126 -5.31 4.00 0.45
CA GLU A 126 -5.51 4.98 -0.63
C GLU A 126 -5.46 6.40 -0.05
N LYS A 127 -5.34 7.44 -0.89
CA LYS A 127 -5.31 8.83 -0.44
C LYS A 127 -6.52 9.13 0.48
N GLY A 128 -6.24 9.58 1.70
CA GLY A 128 -7.28 9.80 2.70
C GLY A 128 -6.75 9.82 4.13
N ASP A 129 -7.70 10.03 5.05
CA ASP A 129 -7.50 10.10 6.50
C ASP A 129 -8.19 8.90 7.16
N TYR A 130 -7.41 8.07 7.85
CA TYR A 130 -7.87 6.91 8.62
C TYR A 130 -7.65 7.20 10.10
N LYS A 131 -8.70 7.59 10.81
CA LYS A 131 -8.62 8.08 12.20
C LYS A 131 -8.53 6.96 13.22
N ASP A 132 -8.89 5.74 12.86
CA ASP A 132 -8.81 4.56 13.70
C ASP A 132 -8.33 3.32 12.93
N SER A 133 -7.81 2.31 13.64
CA SER A 133 -7.41 1.04 13.03
C SER A 133 -8.52 0.28 12.33
N SER A 134 -9.76 0.47 12.78
CA SER A 134 -10.95 -0.09 12.13
C SER A 134 -11.22 0.52 10.75
N ASP A 135 -10.80 1.76 10.49
CA ASP A 135 -11.00 2.43 9.18
C ASP A 135 -10.22 1.71 8.06
N PHE A 136 -9.09 1.09 8.39
CA PHE A 136 -8.29 0.28 7.45
C PHE A 136 -8.47 -1.23 7.66
N GLY A 137 -9.44 -1.64 8.47
CA GLY A 137 -9.84 -3.05 8.65
C GLY A 137 -8.92 -3.89 9.53
N ALA A 138 -8.06 -3.28 10.35
CA ALA A 138 -7.20 -4.02 11.25
C ALA A 138 -7.93 -4.41 12.55
N GLN A 139 -7.84 -5.70 12.91
CA GLN A 139 -8.35 -6.20 14.20
C GLN A 139 -7.45 -5.82 15.38
N HIS A 140 -6.15 -5.65 15.10
CA HIS A 140 -5.16 -5.18 16.07
C HIS A 140 -4.34 -4.08 15.40
N PRO A 141 -3.99 -2.98 16.10
CA PRO A 141 -3.27 -1.83 15.54
C PRO A 141 -1.78 -2.13 15.32
N GLN A 142 -1.45 -3.19 14.58
CA GLN A 142 -0.09 -3.67 14.38
C GLN A 142 0.29 -3.56 12.90
N ILE A 143 1.22 -2.66 12.59
CA ILE A 143 1.84 -2.51 11.27
C ILE A 143 3.34 -2.34 11.49
N GLN A 144 4.16 -3.13 10.80
CA GLN A 144 5.62 -3.12 10.95
C GLN A 144 6.37 -2.98 9.64
N SER A 145 5.68 -2.98 8.49
CA SER A 145 6.26 -2.63 7.21
C SER A 145 5.21 -2.03 6.28
N VAL A 146 5.66 -1.23 5.30
CA VAL A 146 4.80 -0.63 4.28
C VAL A 146 5.53 -0.57 2.95
N ARG A 147 4.81 -0.70 1.84
CA ARG A 147 5.35 -0.46 0.49
C ARG A 147 4.35 0.31 -0.36
N ARG A 148 4.86 0.94 -1.42
CA ARG A 148 4.02 1.57 -2.45
C ARG A 148 3.48 0.53 -3.42
N ILE A 149 2.25 0.75 -3.89
CA ILE A 149 1.76 0.10 -5.12
C ILE A 149 2.16 1.00 -6.28
N ARG A 150 2.97 0.48 -7.20
CA ARG A 150 3.40 1.20 -8.41
C ARG A 150 2.76 0.57 -9.62
N ASP A 151 2.24 1.40 -10.53
CA ASP A 151 1.97 0.92 -11.90
C ASP A 151 3.31 0.52 -12.52
N MET A 152 3.50 -0.77 -12.89
CA MET A 152 4.73 -1.28 -13.52
C MET A 152 5.20 -0.49 -14.75
N GLN A 153 4.34 0.36 -15.35
CA GLN A 153 4.70 1.24 -16.45
C GLN A 153 5.74 2.32 -16.08
N TRP A 154 6.00 2.54 -14.79
CA TRP A 154 7.09 3.42 -14.33
C TRP A 154 8.49 2.85 -14.59
N HIS A 155 8.63 1.54 -14.79
CA HIS A 155 9.89 0.94 -15.21
C HIS A 155 10.02 0.99 -16.74
N GLN A 156 10.39 2.15 -17.28
CA GLN A 156 10.78 2.27 -18.70
C GLN A 156 12.17 1.63 -18.98
N ARG A 157 12.90 1.18 -17.96
CA ARG A 157 14.13 0.38 -18.14
C ARG A 157 13.76 -1.10 -18.19
N GLY A 158 13.54 -1.59 -19.41
CA GLY A 158 13.29 -3.01 -19.67
C GLY A 158 12.78 -3.34 -21.07
N ALA A 159 12.57 -2.35 -21.95
CA ALA A 159 12.29 -2.64 -23.34
C ALA A 159 13.58 -3.13 -24.03
N TYR A 160 13.79 -4.45 -24.08
CA TYR A 160 14.70 -5.06 -25.03
C TYR A 160 14.26 -4.63 -26.43
N HIS A 161 15.12 -3.92 -27.14
CA HIS A 161 14.99 -3.74 -28.58
C HIS A 161 15.80 -4.85 -29.23
N PRO A 162 15.17 -5.75 -30.03
CA PRO A 162 15.94 -6.66 -30.84
C PRO A 162 16.69 -5.81 -31.88
N THR A 163 18.02 -5.81 -31.79
CA THR A 163 18.85 -5.36 -32.91
C THR A 163 18.81 -6.41 -34.00
N ASN A 164 18.60 -5.92 -35.22
CA ASN A 164 18.51 -6.63 -36.49
C ASN A 164 19.66 -7.62 -36.73
#